data_AF-L7N660-F1
#
_entry.id   AF-L7N660-F1
#
_cell.length_a   1.000
_cell.length_b   1.000
_cell.length_c   1.000
_cell.angle_alpha   90.00
_cell.angle_beta   90.00
_cell.angle_gamma   90.00
#
_symmetry.space_group_name_H-M   'P 1'
#
loop_
_entity.id
_entity.type
_entity.pdbx_description
1 polymer ?
#
loop_
_entity_poly.entity_id
_entity_poly.type
_entity_poly.pdbx_seq_one_letter_code
_entity_poly.pdbx_strand_id
1 'polypeptide(L)' 'MVWSVQPEAVLASAAAESAISAETEAAAAGAAPALLSTTPMGGDPDSAMFSAALNACGASYLGVVAEHASQRGLFAG' A
#
# COMPACT_ATOMS: atom_id res chain seq x y z
N MET A 1 -24.12 -10.89 22.99
CA MET A 1 -24.02 -11.72 21.77
C MET A 1 -22.94 -12.76 22.01
N VAL A 2 -23.24 -14.05 21.90
CA VAL A 2 -22.24 -15.13 21.97
C VAL A 2 -21.99 -15.60 20.55
N TRP A 3 -20.73 -15.60 20.14
CA TRP A 3 -20.31 -16.13 18.86
C TRP A 3 -19.76 -17.54 19.06
N SER A 4 -20.29 -18.50 18.31
CA SER A 4 -19.70 -19.82 18.19
C SER A 4 -18.77 -19.83 16.99
N VAL A 5 -17.47 -19.66 17.24
CA VAL A 5 -16.42 -19.68 16.19
C VAL A 5 -15.54 -20.91 16.36
N GLN A 6 -14.84 -21.30 15.29
CA GLN A 6 -13.77 -22.31 15.36
C GLN A 6 -12.44 -21.58 15.57
N PRO A 7 -11.78 -21.71 16.74
CA PRO A 7 -10.57 -20.95 17.04
C PRO A 7 -9.45 -21.14 16.02
N GLU A 8 -9.29 -22.35 15.48
CA GLU A 8 -8.27 -22.68 14.49
C GLU A 8 -8.52 -21.95 13.17
N ALA A 9 -9.79 -21.78 12.78
CA ALA A 9 -10.15 -21.02 11.58
C ALA A 9 -9.86 -19.52 11.77
N VAL A 10 -10.13 -18.97 12.96
CA VAL A 10 -9.82 -17.57 13.29
C VAL A 10 -8.30 -17.34 13.23
N LEU A 11 -7.51 -18.23 13.82
CA LEU A 11 -6.04 -18.15 13.78
C LEU A 11 -5.48 -18.28 12.36
N ALA A 12 -6.06 -19.15 11.53
CA ALA A 12 -5.66 -19.27 10.13
C ALA A 12 -5.98 -18.00 9.34
N SER A 13 -7.15 -17.39 9.57
CA SER A 13 -7.51 -16.09 8.97
C SER A 13 -6.58 -14.98 9.43
N ALA A 14 -6.25 -14.93 10.73
CA ALA A 14 -5.30 -13.97 11.29
C ALA A 14 -3.93 -14.06 10.60
N ALA A 15 -3.39 -15.28 10.46
CA ALA A 15 -2.12 -15.50 9.80
C ALA A 15 -2.15 -15.09 8.32
N ALA A 16 -3.24 -15.40 7.61
CA ALA A 16 -3.41 -15.01 6.21
C ALA A 16 -3.46 -13.49 6.05
N GLU A 17 -4.21 -12.78 6.89
CA GLU A 17 -4.30 -11.31 6.86
C GLU A 17 -2.96 -10.64 7.18
N SER A 18 -2.19 -11.19 8.12
CA SER A 18 -0.83 -10.72 8.40
C SER A 18 0.11 -10.93 7.21
N ALA A 19 0.02 -12.08 6.52
CA ALA A 19 0.85 -12.39 5.36
C ALA A 19 0.53 -11.48 4.16
N ILE A 20 -0.77 -11.30 3.85
CA ILE A 20 -1.22 -10.43 2.76
C ILE A 20 -0.83 -8.98 3.02
N SER A 21 -0.90 -8.52 4.27
CA SER A 21 -0.47 -7.17 4.64
C SER A 21 1.03 -6.98 4.38
N ALA A 22 1.86 -7.94 4.77
CA ALA A 22 3.29 -7.92 4.50
C ALA A 22 3.62 -7.96 2.99
N GLU A 23 2.90 -8.78 2.22
CA GLU A 23 3.05 -8.84 0.77
C GLU A 23 2.64 -7.53 0.09
N THR A 24 1.58 -6.88 0.58
CA THR A 24 1.12 -5.58 0.07
C THR A 24 2.19 -4.50 0.27
N GLU A 25 2.80 -4.45 1.47
CA GLU A 25 3.89 -3.51 1.75
C GLU A 25 5.13 -3.81 0.90
N ALA A 26 5.48 -5.09 0.73
CA ALA A 26 6.61 -5.50 -0.11
C ALA A 26 6.40 -5.11 -1.58
N ALA A 27 5.19 -5.32 -2.11
CA ALA A 27 4.84 -4.93 -3.46
C ALA A 27 4.87 -3.40 -3.64
N ALA A 28 4.34 -2.65 -2.66
CA ALA A 28 4.38 -1.19 -2.67
C ALA A 28 5.82 -0.66 -2.62
N ALA A 29 6.67 -1.22 -1.76
CA ALA A 29 8.08 -0.89 -1.68
C ALA A 29 8.81 -1.18 -3.00
N GLY A 30 8.51 -2.31 -3.65
CA GLY A 30 9.06 -2.65 -4.96
C GLY A 30 8.62 -1.70 -6.08
N ALA A 31 7.39 -1.19 -6.02
CA ALA A 31 6.84 -0.24 -6.99
C ALA A 31 7.24 1.22 -6.71
N ALA A 32 7.64 1.55 -5.48
CA ALA A 32 7.89 2.93 -5.06
C ALA A 32 8.88 3.70 -5.94
N PRO A 33 10.01 3.13 -6.40
CA PRO A 33 10.90 3.83 -7.32
C PRO A 33 10.19 4.29 -8.59
N ALA A 34 9.38 3.43 -9.22
CA ALA A 34 8.66 3.76 -10.46
C ALA A 34 7.58 4.83 -10.23
N LEU A 35 6.97 4.85 -9.05
CA LEU A 35 5.90 5.79 -8.70
C LEU A 35 6.41 7.18 -8.30
N LEU A 36 7.67 7.30 -7.87
CA LEU A 36 8.23 8.54 -7.31
C LEU A 36 9.30 9.21 -8.17
N SER A 37 9.75 8.56 -9.24
CA SER A 37 10.89 9.03 -10.05
C SER A 37 10.53 9.42 -11.48
N THR A 38 9.28 9.83 -11.72
CA THR A 38 8.93 10.37 -13.04
C THR A 38 9.68 11.68 -13.28
N THR A 39 10.15 11.85 -14.51
CA THR A 39 10.86 13.04 -14.98
C THR A 39 10.03 13.78 -16.04
N PRO A 40 10.20 15.09 -16.22
CA PRO A 40 9.54 15.83 -17.29
C PRO A 40 9.81 15.21 -18.66
N MET A 41 8.78 15.09 -19.50
CA MET A 41 8.90 14.58 -20.87
C MET A 41 9.56 15.59 -21.82
N GLY A 42 9.47 16.87 -21.49
CA GLY A 42 10.07 17.99 -22.20
C GLY A 42 10.61 19.06 -21.24
N GLY A 43 11.24 20.09 -21.80
CA GLY A 43 11.82 21.23 -21.06
C GLY A 43 10.84 22.38 -20.80
N ASP A 44 9.56 22.19 -21.11
CA ASP A 44 8.51 23.19 -20.93
C ASP A 44 7.83 23.08 -19.54
N PRO A 45 7.17 24.15 -19.06
CA PRO A 45 6.51 24.15 -17.75
C PRO A 45 5.41 23.11 -17.57
N ASP A 46 4.68 22.74 -18.64
CA ASP A 46 3.59 21.77 -18.56
C ASP A 46 4.15 20.36 -18.29
N SER A 47 5.22 19.98 -19.01
CA SER A 47 5.97 18.74 -18.75
C SER A 47 6.46 18.65 -17.29
N ALA A 48 6.95 19.76 -16.73
CA ALA A 48 7.40 19.80 -15.34
C ALA A 48 6.22 19.62 -14.37
N MET A 49 5.12 20.34 -14.58
CA MET A 49 3.91 20.21 -13.76
C MET A 49 3.32 18.79 -13.81
N PHE A 50 3.31 18.17 -14.99
CA PHE A 50 2.80 16.81 -15.16
C PHE A 50 3.63 15.79 -14.38
N SER A 51 4.97 15.82 -14.49
CA SER A 51 5.85 14.94 -13.71
C SER A 51 5.71 15.16 -12.20
N ALA A 52 5.57 16.41 -11.76
CA ALA A 52 5.34 16.72 -10.35
C ALA A 52 4.00 16.13 -9.85
N ALA A 53 2.93 16.24 -10.65
CA ALA A 53 1.64 15.66 -10.34
C ALA A 53 1.68 14.12 -10.27
N LEU A 54 2.39 13.47 -11.18
CA LEU A 54 2.57 12.01 -11.17
C LEU A 54 3.33 11.54 -9.92
N ASN A 55 4.44 12.19 -9.58
CA ASN A 55 5.21 11.85 -8.37
C ASN A 55 4.38 12.10 -7.09
N ALA A 56 3.60 13.18 -7.04
CA ALA A 56 2.70 13.46 -5.93
C ALA A 56 1.59 12.40 -5.81
N CYS A 57 1.01 11.97 -6.93
CA CYS A 57 0.03 10.88 -6.98
C CYS A 57 0.65 9.57 -6.46
N GLY A 58 1.85 9.21 -6.93
CA GLY A 58 2.59 8.05 -6.46
C GLY A 58 2.87 8.10 -4.96
N ALA A 59 3.32 9.25 -4.45
CA ALA A 59 3.56 9.45 -3.02
C ALA A 59 2.28 9.31 -2.19
N SER A 60 1.16 9.89 -2.66
CA SER A 60 -0.13 9.79 -1.99
C SER A 60 -0.62 8.35 -1.95
N TYR A 61 -0.51 7.62 -3.06
CA TYR A 61 -0.88 6.20 -3.13
C TYR A 61 -0.06 5.37 -2.14
N LEU A 62 1.27 5.53 -2.12
CA LEU A 62 2.14 4.80 -1.20
C LEU A 62 1.83 5.11 0.27
N GLY A 63 1.52 6.36 0.60
CA GLY A 63 1.09 6.75 1.95
C GLY A 63 -0.21 6.04 2.37
N VAL A 64 -1.20 5.98 1.47
CA VAL A 64 -2.47 5.27 1.74
C VAL A 64 -2.25 3.76 1.86
N VAL A 65 -1.38 3.16 1.04
CA VAL A 65 -1.05 1.74 1.16
C VAL A 65 -0.41 1.44 2.50
N ALA A 66 0.52 2.27 2.97
CA ALA A 66 1.15 2.08 4.28
C ALA A 66 0.14 2.14 5.43
N GLU A 67 -0.79 3.10 5.40
CA GLU A 67 -1.86 3.18 6.41
C GLU A 67 -2.81 1.98 6.32
N HIS A 68 -3.22 1.60 5.11
CA HIS A 68 -4.14 0.49 4.89
C HIS A 68 -3.55 -0.84 5.37
N ALA A 69 -2.31 -1.14 4.98
CA ALA A 69 -1.63 -2.39 5.35
C ALA A 69 -1.35 -2.45 6.86
N SER A 70 -0.95 -1.33 7.47
CA SER A 70 -0.78 -1.24 8.92
C SER A 70 -2.09 -1.54 9.66
N GLN A 71 -3.20 -0.92 9.27
CA GLN A 71 -4.50 -1.17 9.90
C GLN A 71 -4.93 -2.63 9.74
N ARG A 72 -4.82 -3.18 8.53
CA ARG A 72 -5.17 -4.59 8.27
C ARG A 72 -4.32 -5.56 9.09
N GLY A 73 -3.01 -5.31 9.20
CA GLY A 73 -2.11 -6.10 10.03
C GLY A 73 -2.43 -6.02 11.53
N LEU A 74 -2.78 -4.84 12.05
CA LEU A 74 -3.16 -4.67 13.46
C LEU A 74 -4.47 -5.37 13.82
N PHE A 75 -5.43 -5.43 12.89
CA PHE A 75 -6.72 -6.11 13.10
C PHE A 75 -6.70 -7.60 12.76
N ALA A 76 -5.55 -8.14 12.32
CA ALA A 76 -5.45 -9.54 11.97
C ALA A 76 -5.52 -10.46 13.21
N GLY A 77 -5.01 -10.03 14.37
CA GLY A 77 -5.00 -10.82 15.61
C GLY A 77 -6.28 -10.72 16.43
#